data_AF-A0A397CL16-F1
#
_entry.id   AF-A0A397CL16-F1
#
_cell.length_a   1.000
_cell.length_b   1.000
_cell.length_c   1.000
_cell.angle_alpha   90.00
_cell.angle_beta   90.00
_cell.angle_gamma   90.00
#
_symmetry.space_group_name_H-M   'P 1'
#
loop_
_entity.id
_entity.type
_entity.pdbx_description
1 polymer ?
#
loop_
_entity_poly.entity_id
_entity_poly.type
_entity_poly.pdbx_seq_one_letter_code
_entity_poly.pdbx_strand_id
1 'polypeptide(L)'
;MIPTLTITTAVDGTKENAFCSNRGLCDRTSGICACFMSFFSSDGNGNIAECSNAGTCDRSKGECVCDPRFTGASCNRSDGINSISITFRTVFGTLPTIRTTVNGVTSVTVKNDGTGGSVVGTKEDAVCSNRGTCDTLHGICICAEGFTSSDGYGGPGGRGDCGYMEPVYLNSAAKVANEIA
;
A
#
# COMPACT_ATOMS: atom_id res chain seq x y z
N MET A 1 -15.36 13.36 -10.74
CA MET A 1 -14.62 13.92 -9.57
C MET A 1 -13.37 13.08 -9.37
N ILE A 2 -12.19 13.70 -9.28
CA ILE A 2 -10.93 12.97 -9.01
C ILE A 2 -10.75 12.97 -7.48
N PRO A 3 -10.66 11.81 -6.82
CA PRO A 3 -10.41 11.77 -5.39
C PRO A 3 -9.06 12.41 -5.08
N THR A 4 -9.05 13.38 -4.17
CA THR A 4 -7.83 14.07 -3.73
C THR A 4 -7.50 13.58 -2.33
N LEU A 5 -6.30 13.01 -2.16
CA LEU A 5 -5.81 12.51 -0.87
C LEU A 5 -4.75 13.48 -0.35
N THR A 6 -4.96 14.02 0.85
CA THR A 6 -4.00 14.91 1.51
C THR A 6 -3.26 14.13 2.58
N ILE A 7 -1.93 14.08 2.49
CA ILE A 7 -1.06 13.45 3.50
C ILE A 7 -0.41 14.58 4.29
N THR A 8 -0.63 14.60 5.61
CA THR A 8 -0.01 15.55 6.55
C THR A 8 0.84 14.78 7.56
N THR A 9 2.04 15.28 7.87
CA THR A 9 2.89 14.71 8.92
C THR A 9 2.20 14.87 10.27
N ALA A 10 1.95 13.76 10.97
CA ALA A 10 1.12 13.76 12.17
C ALA A 10 1.81 14.43 13.37
N VAL A 11 3.08 14.10 13.64
CA VAL A 11 3.92 14.68 14.71
C VAL A 11 5.38 14.31 14.42
N ASP A 12 6.31 15.27 14.49
CA ASP A 12 7.75 14.97 14.49
C ASP A 12 8.16 14.34 15.83
N GLY A 13 9.07 13.35 15.81
CA GLY A 13 9.49 12.65 17.01
C GLY A 13 10.01 13.60 18.10
N THR A 14 9.56 13.41 19.34
CA THR A 14 9.92 14.26 20.50
C THR A 14 11.26 13.88 21.16
N LYS A 15 12.00 12.94 20.58
CA LYS A 15 13.27 12.45 21.13
C LYS A 15 14.44 13.31 20.65
N GLU A 16 15.43 13.49 21.52
CA GLU A 16 16.62 14.29 21.23
C GLU A 16 17.42 13.70 20.05
N ASN A 17 17.63 14.50 18.99
CA ASN A 17 18.53 14.17 17.89
C ASN A 17 20.00 14.50 18.26
N ALA A 18 20.43 14.07 19.45
CA ALA A 18 21.78 14.30 19.94
C ALA A 18 22.68 13.10 19.62
N PHE A 19 23.90 13.36 19.14
CA PHE A 19 24.89 12.32 18.91
C PHE A 19 25.18 11.55 20.21
N CYS A 20 25.02 10.22 20.16
CA CYS A 20 25.12 9.33 21.33
C CYS A 20 24.26 9.77 22.53
N SER A 21 23.13 10.47 22.29
CA SER A 21 22.25 11.02 23.33
C SER A 21 22.99 11.87 24.38
N ASN A 22 24.09 12.53 23.98
CA ASN A 22 25.02 13.24 24.89
C ASN A 22 25.55 12.38 26.05
N ARG A 23 25.50 11.05 25.91
CA ARG A 23 25.81 10.05 26.96
C ARG A 23 26.88 9.07 26.51
N GLY A 24 27.67 9.45 25.51
CA GLY A 24 28.82 8.69 25.03
C GLY A 24 29.69 9.51 24.10
N LEU A 25 30.88 8.99 23.81
CA LEU A 25 31.80 9.54 22.82
C LEU A 25 31.50 8.88 21.46
N CYS A 26 31.27 9.69 20.43
CA CYS A 26 31.05 9.21 19.07
C CYS A 26 32.38 9.04 18.35
N ASP A 27 32.70 7.82 17.94
CA ASP A 27 33.71 7.61 16.90
C ASP A 27 33.08 7.91 15.54
N ARG A 28 33.51 9.00 14.91
CA ARG A 28 32.99 9.45 13.62
C ARG A 28 33.42 8.60 12.43
N THR A 29 34.39 7.71 12.63
CA THR A 29 34.93 6.83 11.59
C THR A 29 34.08 5.57 11.46
N SER A 30 33.73 4.95 12.59
CA SER A 30 32.90 3.75 12.65
C SER A 30 31.40 4.03 12.84
N GLY A 31 31.04 5.21 13.36
CA GLY A 31 29.68 5.55 13.73
C GLY A 31 29.21 4.93 15.06
N ILE A 32 30.12 4.30 15.81
CA ILE A 32 29.83 3.64 17.09
C ILE A 32 29.92 4.65 18.25
N CYS A 33 29.00 4.54 19.20
CA CYS A 33 29.02 5.29 20.45
C CYS A 33 29.71 4.49 21.55
N ALA A 34 30.80 5.02 22.10
CA ALA A 34 31.36 4.57 23.36
C ALA A 34 30.57 5.20 24.52
N CYS A 35 29.56 4.49 25.02
CA CYS A 35 28.68 4.97 26.08
C CYS A 35 29.45 5.23 27.38
N PHE A 36 29.06 6.28 28.11
CA PHE A 36 29.57 6.54 29.46
C PHE A 36 29.11 5.44 30.43
N MET A 37 29.77 5.38 31.59
CA MET A 37 29.48 4.37 32.61
C MET A 37 27.99 4.40 32.99
N SER A 38 27.35 3.22 32.99
CA SER A 38 25.90 3.01 33.20
C SER A 38 24.97 3.38 32.03
N PHE A 39 25.50 3.68 30.84
CA PHE A 39 24.70 3.81 29.61
C PHE A 39 25.01 2.66 28.64
N PHE A 40 23.99 2.18 27.94
CA PHE A 40 24.08 1.07 27.00
C PHE A 40 23.44 1.45 25.66
N SER A 41 23.82 0.76 24.59
CA SER A 41 23.11 0.82 23.31
C SER A 41 21.65 0.40 23.53
N SER A 42 20.73 1.20 23.00
CA SER A 42 19.29 0.91 23.08
C SER A 42 18.67 0.91 21.70
N ASP A 43 17.53 0.24 21.58
CA ASP A 43 16.62 0.23 20.43
C ASP A 43 15.89 1.57 20.19
N GLY A 44 16.33 2.65 20.85
CA GLY A 44 15.64 3.93 20.85
C GLY A 44 14.43 4.00 21.79
N ASN A 45 13.98 2.89 22.40
CA ASN A 45 12.91 2.83 23.41
C ASN A 45 13.41 2.50 24.82
N GLY A 46 14.74 2.49 25.02
CA GLY A 46 15.36 2.24 26.32
C GLY A 46 15.60 0.76 26.63
N ASN A 47 15.38 -0.15 25.68
CA ASN A 47 15.69 -1.57 25.85
C ASN A 47 16.96 -1.95 25.09
N ILE A 48 17.69 -2.93 25.63
CA ILE A 48 18.81 -3.57 24.93
C ILE A 48 18.21 -4.57 23.93
N ALA A 49 18.33 -4.31 22.63
CA ALA A 49 17.90 -5.25 21.59
C ALA A 49 18.90 -5.34 20.44
N GLU A 50 19.22 -6.57 20.01
CA GLU A 50 20.08 -6.84 18.85
C GLU A 50 19.42 -6.27 17.59
N CYS A 51 20.15 -5.44 16.84
CA CYS A 51 19.64 -4.74 15.65
C CYS A 51 18.32 -3.97 15.89
N SER A 52 18.14 -3.41 17.10
CA SER A 52 16.96 -2.63 17.49
C SER A 52 15.61 -3.35 17.30
N ASN A 53 15.60 -4.69 17.29
CA ASN A 53 14.45 -5.52 16.89
C ASN A 53 13.88 -5.17 15.49
N ALA A 54 14.65 -4.46 14.68
CA ALA A 54 14.28 -3.93 13.37
C ALA A 54 15.15 -4.50 12.25
N GLY A 55 15.84 -5.61 12.54
CA GLY A 55 16.74 -6.29 11.61
C GLY A 55 17.25 -7.61 12.18
N THR A 56 18.01 -8.34 11.37
CA THR A 56 18.69 -9.58 11.74
C THR A 56 20.20 -9.37 11.76
N CYS A 57 20.89 -9.89 12.78
CA CYS A 57 22.35 -9.78 12.88
C CYS A 57 23.06 -10.82 11.98
N ASP A 58 23.85 -10.37 11.02
CA ASP A 58 24.81 -11.21 10.32
C ASP A 58 26.04 -11.40 11.22
N ARG A 59 26.04 -12.51 11.97
CA ARG A 59 27.09 -12.83 12.94
C ARG A 59 28.45 -13.14 12.32
N SER A 60 28.51 -13.38 11.01
CA SER A 60 29.79 -13.61 10.32
C SER A 60 30.56 -12.31 10.07
N LYS A 61 29.83 -11.18 9.96
CA LYS A 61 30.39 -9.85 9.69
C LYS A 61 30.26 -8.90 10.88
N GLY A 62 29.39 -9.22 11.83
CA GLY A 62 29.06 -8.35 12.96
C GLY A 62 28.20 -7.15 12.55
N GLU A 63 27.44 -7.28 11.45
CA GLU A 63 26.63 -6.19 10.89
C GLU A 63 25.14 -6.54 10.94
N CYS A 64 24.29 -5.54 11.14
CA CYS A 64 22.84 -5.72 11.11
C CYS A 64 22.29 -5.60 9.68
N VAL A 65 21.51 -6.60 9.27
CA VAL A 65 20.68 -6.58 8.06
C VAL A 65 19.29 -6.06 8.45
N CYS A 66 18.98 -4.82 8.06
CA CYS A 66 17.74 -4.16 8.48
C CYS A 66 16.52 -4.57 7.68
N ASP A 67 15.35 -4.53 8.32
CA ASP A 67 14.06 -4.49 7.62
C ASP A 67 14.02 -3.26 6.69
N PRO A 68 13.39 -3.34 5.51
CA PRO A 68 13.39 -2.24 4.52
C PRO A 68 12.89 -0.88 5.02
N ARG A 69 12.22 -0.83 6.18
CA ARG A 69 11.74 0.41 6.80
C ARG A 69 12.75 1.05 7.75
N PHE A 70 13.91 0.43 7.96
CA PHE A 70 14.91 0.85 8.94
C PHE A 70 16.33 0.86 8.37
N THR A 71 17.16 1.76 8.88
CA THR A 71 18.55 1.97 8.46
C THR A 71 19.46 2.26 9.67
N GLY A 72 20.76 2.41 9.40
CA GLY A 72 21.80 2.58 10.42
C GLY A 72 22.44 1.26 10.85
N ALA A 73 23.63 1.33 11.46
CA ALA A 73 24.45 0.16 11.81
C ALA A 73 23.76 -0.84 12.76
N SER A 74 22.70 -0.41 13.44
CA SER A 74 21.88 -1.26 14.31
C SER A 74 20.39 -1.16 13.99
N CYS A 75 20.02 -0.74 12.78
CA CYS A 75 18.61 -0.55 12.35
C CYS A 75 17.80 0.38 13.26
N ASN A 76 18.48 1.33 13.92
CA ASN A 76 17.91 2.21 14.93
C ASN A 76 17.30 3.49 14.34
N ARG A 77 17.46 3.71 13.04
CA ARG A 77 16.86 4.83 12.32
C ARG A 77 15.71 4.26 11.50
N SER A 78 14.53 4.84 11.61
CA SER A 78 13.52 4.62 10.58
C SER A 78 14.04 5.25 9.30
N ASP A 79 13.85 4.60 8.16
CA ASP A 79 14.25 5.14 6.85
C ASP A 79 13.41 6.37 6.45
N GLY A 80 12.53 6.85 7.34
CA GLY A 80 11.58 7.92 7.08
C GLY A 80 10.52 7.58 6.03
N ILE A 81 10.56 6.37 5.46
CA ILE A 81 9.61 5.93 4.43
C ILE A 81 8.33 5.44 5.11
N ASN A 82 7.33 6.31 5.17
CA ASN A 82 5.96 5.93 5.48
C ASN A 82 5.30 5.36 4.22
N SER A 83 5.03 4.05 4.20
CA SER A 83 4.31 3.40 3.10
C SER A 83 2.81 3.36 3.37
N ILE A 84 2.02 3.84 2.41
CA ILE A 84 0.55 3.76 2.41
C ILE A 84 0.15 2.85 1.26
N SER A 85 -0.62 1.80 1.56
CA SER A 85 -1.21 0.94 0.53
C SER A 85 -2.62 1.41 0.20
N ILE A 86 -2.90 1.59 -1.09
CA ILE A 86 -4.20 2.01 -1.60
C ILE A 86 -4.73 0.87 -2.46
N THR A 87 -5.91 0.35 -2.09
CA THR A 87 -6.59 -0.71 -2.85
C THR A 87 -7.87 -0.16 -3.46
N PHE A 88 -7.97 -0.22 -4.79
CA PHE A 88 -9.20 0.10 -5.52
C PHE A 88 -10.11 -1.13 -5.53
N ARG A 89 -11.29 -1.01 -4.90
CA ARG A 89 -12.24 -2.13 -4.79
C ARG A 89 -13.20 -2.22 -5.97
N THR A 90 -13.48 -1.11 -6.63
CA THR A 90 -14.53 -0.99 -7.66
C THR A 90 -14.02 -0.62 -9.04
N VAL A 91 -12.77 -0.16 -9.15
CA VAL A 91 -12.14 0.22 -10.41
C VAL A 91 -11.04 -0.80 -10.70
N PHE A 92 -11.13 -1.48 -11.83
CA PHE A 92 -10.24 -2.58 -12.19
C PHE A 92 -9.39 -2.21 -13.41
N GLY A 93 -8.39 -3.04 -13.67
CA GLY A 93 -7.43 -2.85 -14.76
C GLY A 93 -6.27 -1.93 -14.41
N THR A 94 -5.55 -1.52 -15.46
CA THR A 94 -4.38 -0.66 -15.33
C THR A 94 -4.83 0.75 -15.03
N LEU A 95 -4.87 1.09 -13.75
CA LEU A 95 -5.26 2.42 -13.31
C LEU A 95 -4.19 3.45 -13.65
N PRO A 96 -4.59 4.66 -14.10
CA PRO A 96 -3.66 5.78 -14.24
C PRO A 96 -2.91 6.05 -12.94
N THR A 97 -1.63 6.45 -13.05
CA THR A 97 -0.81 6.82 -11.89
C THR A 97 -1.49 7.90 -11.04
N ILE A 98 -1.39 7.74 -9.72
CA ILE A 98 -1.92 8.69 -8.74
C ILE A 98 -1.13 10.00 -8.85
N ARG A 99 -1.84 11.11 -9.07
CA ARG A 99 -1.25 12.45 -8.97
C ARG A 99 -1.10 12.85 -7.51
N THR A 100 0.07 13.34 -7.15
CA THR A 100 0.38 13.78 -5.79
C THR A 100 0.68 15.27 -5.78
N THR A 101 0.24 15.95 -4.73
CA THR A 101 0.62 17.32 -4.43
C THR A 101 1.34 17.30 -3.09
N VAL A 102 2.60 17.71 -3.09
CA VAL A 102 3.42 17.77 -1.89
C VAL A 102 3.32 19.15 -1.25
N ASN A 103 3.06 19.19 0.06
CA ASN A 103 3.15 20.41 0.87
C ASN A 103 3.84 20.07 2.19
N GLY A 104 5.10 20.50 2.37
CA GLY A 104 5.90 20.21 3.56
C GLY A 104 6.56 18.82 3.59
N VAL A 105 6.60 18.08 2.48
CA VAL A 105 7.22 16.75 2.37
C VAL A 105 8.26 16.76 1.25
N THR A 106 9.44 16.16 1.51
CA THR A 106 10.58 16.17 0.57
C THR A 106 10.31 15.38 -0.72
N SER A 107 9.64 14.24 -0.62
CA SER A 107 9.31 13.40 -1.78
C SER A 107 8.15 12.46 -1.47
N VAL A 108 7.29 12.22 -2.47
CA VAL A 108 6.28 11.15 -2.43
C VAL A 108 6.50 10.26 -3.65
N THR A 109 6.79 8.99 -3.41
CA THR A 109 6.97 7.98 -4.46
C THR A 109 5.72 7.14 -4.58
N VAL A 110 5.09 7.15 -5.76
CA VAL A 110 3.93 6.31 -6.07
C VAL A 110 4.39 5.07 -6.84
N LYS A 111 4.08 3.88 -6.33
CA LYS A 111 4.33 2.60 -7.01
C LYS A 111 2.98 1.95 -7.37
N ASN A 112 2.55 2.09 -8.62
CA ASN A 112 1.30 1.51 -9.15
C ASN A 112 1.55 0.51 -10.31
N ASP A 113 2.80 0.11 -10.50
CA ASP A 113 3.32 -0.69 -11.61
C ASP A 113 3.65 -2.14 -11.21
N GLY A 114 3.20 -2.58 -10.03
CA GLY A 114 3.52 -3.91 -9.51
C GLY A 114 4.85 -4.01 -8.77
N THR A 115 5.60 -2.91 -8.63
CA THR A 115 6.84 -2.88 -7.86
C THR A 115 6.59 -2.47 -6.40
N GLY A 116 7.52 -2.84 -5.50
CA GLY A 116 7.50 -2.38 -4.11
C GLY A 116 6.23 -2.72 -3.31
N GLY A 117 5.62 -3.88 -3.58
CA GLY A 117 4.40 -4.35 -2.90
C GLY A 117 3.09 -3.93 -3.58
N SER A 118 3.17 -3.18 -4.68
CA SER A 118 2.03 -2.89 -5.54
C SER A 118 1.58 -4.14 -6.31
N VAL A 119 0.30 -4.22 -6.65
CA VAL A 119 -0.25 -5.26 -7.53
C VAL A 119 -0.95 -4.55 -8.69
N VAL A 120 -0.47 -4.79 -9.91
CA VAL A 120 -1.14 -4.26 -11.11
C VAL A 120 -2.48 -4.96 -11.27
N GLY A 121 -3.56 -4.20 -11.42
CA GLY A 121 -4.86 -4.76 -11.73
C GLY A 121 -4.82 -5.49 -13.07
N THR A 122 -5.15 -6.77 -13.07
CA THR A 122 -5.11 -7.63 -14.27
C THR A 122 -6.43 -7.72 -15.01
N LYS A 123 -7.52 -7.15 -14.46
CA LYS A 123 -8.82 -7.23 -15.13
C LYS A 123 -8.91 -6.23 -16.28
N GLU A 124 -9.54 -6.64 -17.34
CA GLU A 124 -9.83 -5.82 -18.51
C GLU A 124 -10.78 -4.66 -18.14
N ASP A 125 -10.40 -3.43 -18.49
CA ASP A 125 -11.27 -2.24 -18.42
C ASP A 125 -12.19 -2.23 -19.64
N ALA A 126 -13.08 -3.22 -19.68
CA ALA A 126 -14.02 -3.44 -20.77
C ALA A 126 -15.40 -2.89 -20.40
N VAL A 127 -15.95 -2.02 -21.25
CA VAL A 127 -17.32 -1.52 -21.09
C VAL A 127 -18.27 -2.71 -21.06
N CYS A 128 -19.04 -2.82 -19.97
CA CYS A 128 -19.96 -3.93 -19.73
C CYS A 128 -19.30 -5.32 -19.88
N SER A 129 -18.03 -5.45 -19.49
CA SER A 129 -17.22 -6.67 -19.60
C SER A 129 -17.18 -7.28 -21.01
N ASN A 130 -17.38 -6.49 -22.06
CA ASN A 130 -17.57 -6.96 -23.45
C ASN A 130 -18.73 -7.96 -23.61
N ARG A 131 -19.66 -7.98 -22.65
CA ARG A 131 -20.75 -8.96 -22.51
C ARG A 131 -22.10 -8.26 -22.38
N GLY A 132 -22.20 -7.05 -22.91
CA GLY A 132 -23.40 -6.23 -22.88
C GLY A 132 -23.20 -4.92 -23.64
N THR A 133 -24.28 -4.15 -23.76
CA THR A 133 -24.25 -2.79 -24.30
C THR A 133 -24.44 -1.78 -23.18
N CYS A 134 -23.66 -0.71 -23.20
CA CYS A 134 -23.80 0.36 -22.21
C CYS A 134 -24.96 1.28 -22.62
N ASP A 135 -25.99 1.37 -21.78
CA ASP A 135 -26.95 2.46 -21.86
C ASP A 135 -26.31 3.70 -21.26
N THR A 136 -25.83 4.58 -22.12
CA THR A 136 -25.16 5.83 -21.73
C THR A 136 -26.13 6.85 -21.13
N LEU A 137 -27.44 6.70 -21.31
CA LEU A 137 -28.45 7.62 -20.77
C LEU A 137 -28.65 7.39 -19.27
N HIS A 138 -28.69 6.12 -18.84
CA HIS A 138 -28.89 5.74 -17.43
C HIS A 138 -27.60 5.32 -16.72
N GLY A 139 -26.52 5.04 -17.47
CA GLY A 139 -25.24 4.60 -16.92
C GLY A 139 -25.25 3.14 -16.45
N ILE A 140 -26.10 2.30 -17.04
CA ILE A 140 -26.29 0.89 -16.68
C ILE A 140 -25.92 0.02 -17.89
N CYS A 141 -25.33 -1.15 -17.64
CA CYS A 141 -25.09 -2.13 -18.69
C CYS A 141 -26.29 -3.05 -18.90
N ILE A 142 -26.72 -3.16 -20.16
CA ILE A 142 -27.68 -4.16 -20.62
C ILE A 142 -26.90 -5.40 -21.01
N CYS A 143 -27.03 -6.46 -20.22
CA CYS A 143 -26.21 -7.66 -20.38
C CYS A 143 -26.73 -8.60 -21.46
N ALA A 144 -25.80 -9.23 -22.17
CA ALA A 144 -26.09 -10.30 -23.13
C ALA A 144 -26.65 -11.53 -22.41
N GLU A 145 -27.35 -12.38 -23.16
CA GLU A 145 -27.93 -13.62 -22.63
C GLU A 145 -26.87 -14.48 -21.93
N GLY A 146 -27.19 -14.98 -20.73
CA GLY A 146 -26.26 -15.74 -19.90
C GLY A 146 -25.33 -14.92 -19.01
N PHE A 147 -25.36 -13.59 -19.10
CA PHE A 147 -24.54 -12.69 -18.27
C PHE A 147 -25.38 -11.76 -17.42
N THR A 148 -24.88 -11.42 -16.24
CA THR A 148 -25.50 -10.47 -15.33
C THR A 148 -24.45 -9.74 -14.51
N SER A 149 -24.90 -8.84 -13.67
CA SER A 149 -24.08 -8.01 -12.82
C SER A 149 -23.26 -8.84 -11.81
N SER A 150 -22.00 -8.47 -11.64
CA SER A 150 -21.04 -9.14 -10.77
C SER A 150 -20.77 -8.38 -9.48
N ASP A 151 -20.09 -9.05 -8.55
CA ASP A 151 -19.50 -8.44 -7.36
C ASP A 151 -18.05 -7.96 -7.57
N GLY A 152 -17.48 -8.23 -8.75
CA GLY A 152 -16.08 -8.00 -9.05
C GLY A 152 -15.11 -9.02 -8.48
N TYR A 153 -15.57 -10.15 -8.00
CA TYR A 153 -14.76 -11.29 -7.53
C TYR A 153 -15.14 -12.60 -8.22
N GLY A 154 -15.99 -12.53 -9.25
CA GLY A 154 -16.45 -13.68 -10.03
C GLY A 154 -17.78 -14.25 -9.53
N GLY A 155 -18.41 -13.61 -8.53
CA GLY A 155 -19.76 -13.94 -8.06
C GLY A 155 -20.82 -12.95 -8.59
N PRO A 156 -22.11 -13.26 -8.35
CA PRO A 156 -23.20 -12.34 -8.65
C PRO A 156 -23.14 -11.12 -7.72
N GLY A 157 -23.49 -9.94 -8.23
CA GLY A 157 -23.48 -8.71 -7.44
C GLY A 157 -24.22 -7.55 -8.11
N GLY A 158 -24.15 -6.35 -7.54
CA GLY A 158 -24.95 -5.18 -7.95
C GLY A 158 -24.21 -4.11 -8.75
N ARG A 159 -23.07 -4.44 -9.36
CA ARG A 159 -22.24 -3.46 -10.10
C ARG A 159 -22.81 -2.97 -11.41
N GLY A 160 -23.69 -3.73 -12.04
CA GLY A 160 -24.20 -3.46 -13.38
C GLY A 160 -23.12 -3.57 -14.46
N ASP A 161 -22.23 -4.56 -14.38
CA ASP A 161 -21.04 -4.69 -15.24
C ASP A 161 -21.05 -5.88 -16.21
N CYS A 162 -22.10 -6.71 -16.19
CA CYS A 162 -22.20 -7.96 -16.97
C CYS A 162 -21.02 -8.94 -16.76
N GLY A 163 -20.36 -8.85 -15.61
CA GLY A 163 -19.16 -9.63 -15.31
C GLY A 163 -19.44 -11.04 -14.80
N TYR A 164 -20.66 -11.36 -14.38
CA TYR A 164 -21.02 -12.66 -13.83
C TYR A 164 -21.72 -13.51 -14.89
N MET A 165 -21.25 -14.75 -15.08
CA MET A 165 -21.90 -15.73 -15.94
C MET A 165 -22.91 -16.51 -15.10
N GLU A 166 -24.18 -16.42 -15.46
CA GLU A 166 -25.26 -17.12 -14.75
C GLU A 166 -25.37 -18.57 -15.25
N PRO A 167 -25.08 -19.58 -14.43
CA PRO A 167 -25.09 -20.98 -14.88
C PRO A 167 -26.48 -21.47 -15.30
N VAL A 168 -27.54 -20.90 -14.71
CA VAL A 168 -28.94 -21.23 -15.02
C VAL A 168 -29.69 -19.95 -15.40
N TYR A 169 -29.46 -19.45 -16.61
CA TYR A 169 -30.00 -18.15 -17.04
C TYR A 169 -31.51 -18.18 -17.33
N LEU A 170 -31.99 -19.22 -18.02
CA LEU A 170 -33.39 -19.35 -18.40
C LEU A 170 -34.24 -19.57 -17.13
N ASN A 171 -35.06 -18.56 -16.80
CA ASN A 171 -35.88 -18.45 -15.59
C ASN A 171 -35.15 -17.99 -14.31
N SER A 172 -33.97 -17.39 -14.42
CA SER A 172 -33.29 -16.77 -13.28
C SER A 172 -33.86 -15.40 -12.91
N ALA A 173 -33.67 -15.00 -11.65
CA ALA A 173 -33.86 -13.62 -11.23
C ALA A 173 -32.95 -12.66 -12.03
N ALA A 174 -31.80 -13.14 -12.50
CA ALA A 174 -30.87 -12.39 -13.35
C ALA A 174 -31.45 -12.06 -14.74
N LYS A 175 -32.16 -13.00 -15.38
CA LYS A 175 -32.89 -12.75 -16.64
C LYS A 175 -33.93 -11.66 -16.47
N VAL A 176 -34.71 -11.74 -15.38
CA VAL A 176 -35.73 -10.74 -15.05
C VAL A 176 -35.08 -9.37 -14.80
N ALA A 177 -33.95 -9.33 -14.08
CA ALA A 177 -33.20 -8.09 -13.84
C ALA A 177 -32.64 -7.46 -15.13
N ASN A 178 -32.21 -8.27 -16.10
CA ASN A 178 -31.75 -7.78 -17.40
C ASN A 178 -32.89 -7.28 -18.32
N GLU A 179 -34.12 -7.78 -18.14
CA GLU A 179 -35.28 -7.39 -18.96
C GLU A 179 -35.97 -6.10 -18.47
N ILE A 180 -35.66 -5.66 -17.26
CA ILE A 180 -36.25 -4.46 -16.62
C ILE A 180 -35.30 -3.25 -16.69
N ALA A 181 -34.02 -3.48 -17.05
CA ALA A 181 -32.99 -2.46 -17.14
C ALA A 181 -33.08 -1.60 -18.41
#